data_AF-A0A8S8YF34-F1
#
_entry.id   AF-A0A8S8YF34-F1
#
_cell.length_a   1.000
_cell.length_b   1.000
_cell.length_c   1.000
_cell.angle_alpha   90.00
_cell.angle_beta   90.00
_cell.angle_gamma   90.00
#
_symmetry.space_group_name_H-M   'P 1'
#
loop_
_entity.id
_entity.type
_entity.pdbx_description
1 polymer ?
#
loop_
_entity_poly.entity_id
_entity_poly.type
_entity_poly.pdbx_seq_one_letter_code
_entity_poly.pdbx_strand_id
1 'polypeptide(L)'
;MFLWIVLLLVLGSYCYYLSRLQPFPEKGSRFSMLLFTGALILWIASTSPEGSGEDLPASISVFLGGVFIVFGIRDMSLTKTT
;
A
#
# COMPACT_ATOMS: atom_id res chain seq x y z
N MET A 1 1.63 14.43 7.31
CA MET A 1 2.35 13.82 6.16
C MET A 1 3.38 12.77 6.57
N PHE A 2 4.43 13.14 7.31
CA PHE A 2 5.56 12.25 7.60
C PHE A 2 5.20 10.87 8.19
N LEU A 3 4.29 10.85 9.17
CA LEU A 3 3.80 9.60 9.79
C LEU A 3 3.26 8.62 8.74
N TRP A 4 2.44 9.11 7.80
CA TRP A 4 1.81 8.28 6.77
C TRP A 4 2.84 7.74 5.77
N ILE A 5 3.83 8.55 5.40
CA ILE A 5 4.92 8.12 4.53
C ILE A 5 5.72 7.00 5.19
N VAL A 6 6.09 7.17 6.47
CA VAL A 6 6.79 6.13 7.25
C VAL A 6 5.94 4.87 7.38
N LEU A 7 4.64 5.01 7.65
CA LEU A 7 3.71 3.88 7.76
C LEU A 7 3.66 3.09 6.45
N LEU A 8 3.48 3.75 5.32
CA LEU A 8 3.45 3.10 4.00
C LEU A 8 4.79 2.44 3.64
N LEU A 9 5.92 3.05 4.00
CA LEU A 9 7.26 2.47 3.80
C LEU A 9 7.46 1.21 4.66
N VAL A 10 7.12 1.26 5.95
CA VAL A 10 7.25 0.12 6.86
C VAL A 10 6.33 -1.01 6.42
N LEU A 11 5.06 -0.70 6.11
CA LEU A 11 4.09 -1.69 5.66
C LEU A 11 4.49 -2.30 4.30
N GLY A 12 4.93 -1.47 3.36
CA GLY A 12 5.46 -1.90 2.07
C GLY A 12 6.66 -2.83 2.22
N SER A 13 7.60 -2.48 3.08
CA SER A 13 8.79 -3.29 3.38
C SER A 13 8.42 -4.61 4.05
N TYR A 14 7.49 -4.57 5.01
CA TYR A 14 7.00 -5.77 5.69
C TYR A 14 6.29 -6.73 4.73
N CYS A 15 5.42 -6.21 3.85
CA CYS A 15 4.74 -7.02 2.84
C CYS A 15 5.70 -7.55 1.77
N TYR A 16 6.72 -6.78 1.39
CA TYR A 16 7.78 -7.25 0.49
C TYR A 16 8.61 -8.37 1.13
N TYR A 17 8.89 -8.27 2.43
CA TYR A 17 9.56 -9.33 3.17
C TYR A 17 8.69 -10.59 3.23
N LEU A 18 7.43 -10.45 3.64
CA LEU A 18 6.49 -11.58 3.72
C LEU A 18 6.22 -12.23 2.36
N SER A 19 6.20 -11.47 1.26
CA SER A 19 5.97 -12.05 -0.06
C SER A 19 7.04 -13.07 -0.42
N ARG A 20 8.29 -12.89 0.02
CA ARG A 20 9.37 -13.87 -0.19
C ARG A 20 9.17 -15.18 0.57
N LEU A 21 8.34 -15.17 1.61
CA LEU A 21 8.01 -16.35 2.41
C LEU A 21 6.73 -17.05 1.93
N GLN A 22 5.96 -16.40 1.04
CA GLN A 22 4.73 -16.97 0.50
C GLN A 22 5.03 -17.85 -0.72
N PRO A 23 4.23 -18.91 -0.95
CA PRO A 23 4.33 -19.75 -2.15
C PRO A 23 4.02 -19.00 -3.46
N PHE A 24 3.45 -17.78 -3.38
CA PHE A 24 3.13 -16.91 -4.51
C PHE A 24 3.73 -15.51 -4.31
N PRO A 25 5.06 -15.37 -4.42
CA PRO A 25 5.76 -14.12 -4.10
C PRO A 25 5.36 -12.95 -5.01
N GLU A 26 4.88 -13.23 -6.23
CA GLU A 26 4.55 -12.19 -7.20
C GLU A 26 3.39 -11.32 -6.72
N LYS A 27 2.39 -11.91 -6.05
CA LYS A 27 1.19 -11.19 -5.58
C LYS A 27 1.54 -10.20 -4.47
N GLY A 28 2.26 -10.65 -3.45
CA GLY A 28 2.70 -9.79 -2.34
C GLY A 28 3.72 -8.72 -2.76
N SER A 29 4.59 -9.04 -3.73
CA SER A 29 5.55 -8.07 -4.27
C SER A 29 4.87 -6.94 -5.07
N ARG A 30 3.79 -7.23 -5.80
CA ARG A 30 3.01 -6.19 -6.50
C ARG A 30 2.28 -5.27 -5.52
N PHE A 31 1.79 -5.83 -4.42
CA PHE A 31 1.16 -5.05 -3.36
C PHE A 31 2.14 -4.09 -2.67
N SER A 32 3.32 -4.58 -2.28
CA SER A 32 4.34 -3.74 -1.66
C SER A 32 4.82 -2.62 -2.58
N MET A 33 4.93 -2.88 -3.90
CA MET A 33 5.25 -1.84 -4.89
C MET A 33 4.22 -0.71 -4.90
N LEU A 34 2.92 -1.02 -4.79
CA LEU A 34 1.88 0.01 -4.74
C LEU A 34 1.94 0.85 -3.46
N LEU A 35 2.27 0.25 -2.32
CA LEU A 35 2.49 0.99 -1.07
C LEU A 35 3.69 1.94 -1.18
N PHE A 36 4.79 1.48 -1.79
CA PHE A 36 5.95 2.33 -2.05
C PHE A 36 5.63 3.48 -3.01
N THR A 37 4.86 3.23 -4.07
CA THR A 37 4.39 4.30 -4.96
C THR A 37 3.54 5.32 -4.20
N GLY A 38 2.63 4.86 -3.33
CA GLY A 38 1.84 5.76 -2.47
C GLY A 38 2.72 6.61 -1.54
N ALA A 39 3.72 5.99 -0.90
CA ALA A 39 4.68 6.70 -0.05
C ALA A 39 5.47 7.76 -0.84
N LEU A 40 5.88 7.45 -2.07
CA LEU A 40 6.61 8.36 -2.96
C LEU A 40 5.74 9.53 -3.42
N ILE A 41 4.47 9.29 -3.76
CA ILE A 41 3.51 10.36 -4.08
C ILE A 41 3.34 11.30 -2.89
N LEU A 42 3.15 10.76 -1.69
CA LEU A 42 3.02 11.58 -0.47
C LEU A 42 4.30 12.34 -0.15
N TRP A 43 5.48 11.75 -0.41
CA TRP A 43 6.76 12.42 -0.27
C TRP A 43 6.86 13.63 -1.20
N ILE A 44 6.55 13.47 -2.49
CA ILE A 44 6.53 14.57 -3.46
C ILE A 44 5.51 15.63 -3.03
N ALA A 45 4.29 15.22 -2.66
CA ALA A 45 3.25 16.13 -2.20
C ALA A 45 3.68 16.96 -0.99
N SER A 46 4.48 16.38 -0.08
CA SER A 46 4.98 17.08 1.11
C SER A 46 5.96 18.23 0.80
N THR A 47 6.52 18.25 -0.41
CA THR A 47 7.42 19.32 -0.89
C THR A 47 6.69 20.46 -1.62
N SER A 48 5.36 20.37 -1.77
CA SER A 48 4.58 21.38 -2.49
C SER A 48 4.50 22.70 -1.71
N PRO A 49 4.76 23.86 -2.34
CA PRO A 49 4.68 25.18 -1.71
C PRO A 49 3.25 25.59 -1.33
N GLU A 50 2.24 25.07 -2.04
CA GLU A 50 0.83 25.46 -1.89
C GLU A 50 0.15 24.77 -0.69
N GLY A 51 0.87 23.89 0.02
CA GLY A 51 0.31 23.06 1.08
C GLY A 51 -0.51 21.91 0.49
N SER A 52 -0.08 20.68 0.71
CA SER A 52 -0.92 19.51 0.44
C SER A 52 -2.04 19.42 1.48
N GLY A 53 -3.29 19.19 1.04
CA GLY A 53 -4.45 19.10 1.94
C GLY A 53 -4.23 18.14 3.11
N GLU A 54 -4.64 18.54 4.32
CA GLU A 54 -4.39 17.79 5.56
C GLU A 54 -4.93 16.35 5.52
N ASP A 55 -6.04 16.15 4.81
CA ASP A 55 -6.73 14.85 4.69
C ASP A 55 -6.21 13.96 3.56
N LEU A 56 -5.36 14.50 2.67
CA LEU A 56 -4.83 13.78 1.51
C LEU A 56 -4.13 12.46 1.89
N PRO A 57 -3.22 12.39 2.89
CA PRO A 57 -2.52 11.17 3.22
C PRO A 57 -3.42 10.13 3.91
N ALA A 58 -4.40 10.58 4.71
CA ALA A 58 -5.40 9.70 5.30
C ALA A 58 -6.31 9.10 4.22
N SER A 59 -6.79 9.92 3.29
CA SER A 59 -7.67 9.50 2.19
C SER A 59 -7.01 8.48 1.28
N ILE A 60 -5.75 8.71 0.90
CA ILE A 60 -4.97 7.76 0.09
C ILE A 60 -4.78 6.44 0.84
N SER A 61 -4.47 6.50 2.14
CA SER A 61 -4.25 5.30 2.96
C SER A 61 -5.51 4.46 3.10
N VAL A 62 -6.66 5.08 3.36
CA VAL A 62 -7.97 4.40 3.44
C VAL A 62 -8.35 3.80 2.08
N PHE A 63 -8.17 4.55 0.99
CA PHE A 63 -8.47 4.08 -0.36
C PHE A 63 -7.63 2.85 -0.72
N LEU A 64 -6.30 2.93 -0.56
CA LEU A 64 -5.41 1.80 -0.82
C LEU A 64 -5.78 0.60 0.05
N GLY A 65 -5.92 0.80 1.36
CA GLY A 65 -6.28 -0.28 2.29
C GLY A 65 -7.60 -0.96 1.92
N GLY A 66 -8.65 -0.19 1.65
CA GLY A 66 -9.96 -0.71 1.28
C GLY A 66 -9.94 -1.51 -0.03
N VAL A 67 -9.32 -0.96 -1.07
CA VAL A 67 -9.17 -1.63 -2.38
C VAL A 67 -8.45 -2.97 -2.22
N PHE A 68 -7.37 -3.00 -1.45
CA PHE A 68 -6.60 -4.23 -1.27
C PHE A 68 -7.30 -5.29 -0.43
N ILE A 69 -8.09 -4.91 0.57
CA ILE A 69 -8.92 -5.86 1.33
C ILE A 69 -9.90 -6.55 0.39
N VAL A 70 -10.59 -5.79 -0.48
CA VAL A 70 -11.56 -6.35 -1.43
C VAL A 70 -10.88 -7.30 -2.42
N PHE A 71 -9.73 -6.91 -2.98
CA PHE A 71 -8.96 -7.78 -3.88
C PHE A 71 -8.43 -9.02 -3.18
N GLY A 72 -7.91 -8.89 -1.95
CA GLY A 72 -7.43 -10.02 -1.16
C GLY A 72 -8.53 -11.04 -0.88
N ILE A 73 -9.72 -10.58 -0.47
CA ILE A 73 -10.88 -11.46 -0.24
C ILE A 73 -11.31 -12.15 -1.54
N ARG A 74 -11.36 -11.42 -2.66
CA ARG A 74 -11.71 -12.02 -3.97
C ARG A 74 -10.71 -13.11 -4.38
N ASP A 75 -9.41 -12.82 -4.32
CA ASP A 75 -8.37 -13.77 -4.71
C ASP A 75 -8.40 -15.02 -3.81
N MET A 76 -8.62 -14.86 -2.49
CA MET A 76 -8.77 -15.98 -1.55
C MET A 76 -10.06 -16.80 -1.78
N SER A 77 -11.15 -16.15 -2.19
CA SER A 77 -12.42 -16.84 -2.49
C SER A 77 -12.30 -17.71 -3.74
N LEU A 78 -11.69 -17.18 -4.81
CA LEU A 78 -11.50 -17.89 -6.07
C LEU A 78 -10.54 -19.08 -5.94
N THR A 79 -9.49 -18.96 -5.12
CA THR A 79 -8.52 -20.04 -4.91
C THR A 79 -9.07 -21.21 -4.11
N LYS A 80 -10.13 -21.03 -3.30
CA LYS A 80 -10.77 -22.11 -2.55
C LYS A 80 -11.77 -22.96 -3.35
N THR A 81 -12.18 -22.49 -4.53
CA THR A 81 -13.18 -23.17 -5.38
C THR A 81 -12.58 -24.11 -6.43
N THR A 82 -11.28 -24.45 -6.31
CA THR A 82 -10.58 -25.42 -7.16
C THR A 82 -10.02 -26.52 -6.30
#